data_AF-A0A966TLA3-F1
#
_entry.id   AF-A0A966TLA3-F1
#
_cell.length_a   1.000
_cell.length_b   1.000
_cell.length_c   1.000
_cell.angle_alpha   90.00
_cell.angle_beta   90.00
_cell.angle_gamma   90.00
#
_symmetry.space_group_name_H-M   'P 1'
#
loop_
_entity.id
_entity.type
_entity.pdbx_description
1 polymer ?
#
loop_
_entity_poly.entity_id
_entity_poly.type
_entity_poly.pdbx_seq_one_letter_code
_entity_poly.pdbx_strand_id
1 'polypeptide(L)'
;MPRIATASEKKVIELLKLQTLSVTESRKRILQLFLERSGALSHGDIEKKAGELFDRVTIYRTLQTFVDRGLIHTIPSADNAIRYALCKDECSDGHHRHEHIHFVCTQCEQTFCLDEVVTPVIRLPKGY
;
A
#
# COMPACT_ATOMS: atom_id res chain seq x y z
N MET A 1 -3.06 10.12 27.65
CA MET A 1 -3.66 10.91 26.55
C MET A 1 -2.55 11.24 25.55
N PRO A 2 -2.79 11.08 24.23
CA PRO A 2 -3.73 11.92 23.49
C PRO A 2 -4.84 11.14 22.75
N ARG A 3 -5.99 11.82 22.60
CA ARG A 3 -7.21 11.42 21.90
C ARG A 3 -7.07 11.72 20.40
N ILE A 4 -6.72 10.73 19.56
CA ILE A 4 -6.67 10.92 18.10
C ILE A 4 -7.55 9.91 17.31
N ALA A 5 -8.10 8.87 17.93
CA ALA A 5 -8.41 7.64 17.18
C ALA A 5 -9.77 7.50 16.46
N THR A 6 -10.77 8.39 16.59
CA THR A 6 -12.14 8.01 16.16
C THR A 6 -12.40 8.07 14.65
N ALA A 7 -11.84 9.06 13.93
CA ALA A 7 -12.06 9.20 12.49
C ALA A 7 -11.16 8.25 11.67
N SER A 8 -9.93 8.04 12.12
CA SER A 8 -8.97 7.12 11.46
C SER A 8 -9.41 5.67 11.58
N GLU A 9 -9.94 5.26 12.74
CA GLU A 9 -10.36 3.87 12.95
C GLU A 9 -11.60 3.49 12.13
N LYS A 10 -12.58 4.40 12.03
CA LYS A 10 -13.75 4.17 11.16
C LYS A 10 -13.35 3.95 9.71
N LYS A 11 -12.47 4.80 9.17
CA LYS A 11 -11.97 4.68 7.80
C LYS A 11 -11.24 3.36 7.55
N VAL A 12 -10.40 2.93 8.49
CA VAL A 12 -9.71 1.62 8.42
C VAL A 12 -10.74 0.48 8.32
N ILE A 13 -11.76 0.49 9.18
CA ILE A 13 -12.79 -0.55 9.20
C ILE A 13 -13.61 -0.55 7.90
N GLU A 14 -13.96 0.63 7.39
CA GLU A 14 -14.69 0.79 6.13
C GLU A 14 -13.90 0.23 4.94
N LEU A 15 -12.61 0.58 4.83
CA LEU A 15 -11.75 0.06 3.75
C LEU A 15 -11.59 -1.45 3.79
N LEU A 16 -11.41 -2.03 4.99
CA LEU A 16 -11.33 -3.49 5.13
C LEU A 16 -12.64 -4.16 4.71
N LYS A 17 -13.79 -3.60 5.11
CA LYS A 17 -15.11 -4.13 4.73
C LYS A 17 -15.39 -4.00 3.24
N LEU A 18 -15.02 -2.87 2.63
CA LEU A 18 -15.18 -2.62 1.20
C LEU A 18 -14.43 -3.67 0.38
N GLN A 19 -13.25 -4.10 0.84
CA GLN A 19 -12.46 -5.16 0.22
C GLN A 19 -12.79 -6.57 0.71
N THR A 20 -13.93 -6.76 1.38
CA THR A 20 -14.40 -8.05 1.94
C THR A 20 -13.40 -8.75 2.87
N LEU A 21 -12.56 -7.97 3.56
CA LEU A 21 -11.57 -8.46 4.51
C LEU A 21 -12.14 -8.50 5.93
N SER A 22 -11.84 -9.56 6.67
CA SER A 22 -12.11 -9.61 8.11
C SER A 22 -11.36 -8.51 8.85
N VAL A 23 -12.03 -7.90 9.82
CA VAL A 23 -11.53 -6.78 10.63
C VAL A 23 -10.77 -7.34 11.83
N THR A 24 -9.49 -7.65 11.63
CA THR A 24 -8.60 -8.14 12.69
C THR A 24 -7.68 -7.01 13.18
N GLU A 25 -7.15 -7.12 14.40
CA GLU A 25 -6.19 -6.14 14.93
C GLU A 25 -4.94 -6.01 14.04
N SER A 26 -4.44 -7.13 13.50
CA SER A 26 -3.30 -7.13 12.57
C SER A 26 -3.58 -6.30 11.32
N ARG A 27 -4.73 -6.53 10.68
CA ARG A 27 -5.13 -5.81 9.47
C ARG A 27 -5.40 -4.34 9.76
N LYS A 28 -6.08 -4.03 10.85
CA LYS A 28 -6.32 -2.65 11.27
C LYS A 28 -5.00 -1.90 11.47
N ARG A 29 -4.08 -2.48 12.25
CA ARG A 29 -2.80 -1.84 12.57
C ARG A 29 -1.93 -1.65 11.34
N ILE A 30 -1.80 -2.67 10.50
CA ILE A 30 -0.99 -2.60 9.28
C ILE A 30 -1.59 -1.60 8.29
N LEU A 31 -2.91 -1.60 8.07
CA LEU A 31 -3.58 -0.63 7.19
C LEU A 31 -3.44 0.80 7.71
N GLN A 32 -3.51 0.98 9.03
CA GLN A 32 -3.30 2.28 9.65
C GLN A 32 -1.90 2.86 9.35
N LEU A 33 -0.86 2.02 9.28
CA LEU A 33 0.49 2.48 8.90
C LEU A 33 0.52 3.11 7.51
N PHE A 34 -0.25 2.59 6.56
CA PHE A 34 -0.37 3.13 5.21
C PHE A 34 -1.20 4.42 5.17
N LEU A 35 -2.20 4.56 6.04
CA LEU A 35 -3.01 5.79 6.11
C LEU A 35 -2.31 6.94 6.84
N GLU A 36 -1.42 6.62 7.77
CA GLU A 36 -0.62 7.60 8.53
C GLU A 36 0.57 8.15 7.72
N ARG A 37 0.95 7.50 6.61
CA ARG A 37 2.10 7.88 5.79
C ARG A 37 1.69 8.16 4.35
N SER A 38 2.12 9.29 3.82
CA SER A 38 1.84 9.71 2.44
C SER A 38 2.66 8.99 1.37
N GLY A 39 3.59 8.10 1.76
CA GLY A 39 4.55 7.44 0.87
C GLY A 39 4.65 5.95 1.12
N ALA A 40 5.29 5.25 0.19
CA ALA A 40 5.42 3.80 0.23
C ALA A 40 6.23 3.33 1.45
N LEU A 41 5.90 2.15 1.95
CA LEU A 41 6.56 1.49 3.07
C LEU A 41 7.32 0.26 2.59
N SER A 42 8.57 0.09 3.02
CA SER A 42 9.28 -1.17 2.83
C SER A 42 8.76 -2.24 3.80
N HIS A 43 9.04 -3.51 3.51
CA HIS A 43 8.74 -4.59 4.47
C HIS A 43 9.41 -4.34 5.84
N GLY A 44 10.66 -3.88 5.83
CA GLY A 44 11.40 -3.55 7.06
C GLY A 44 10.79 -2.38 7.84
N ASP A 45 10.22 -1.37 7.17
CA ASP A 45 9.49 -0.28 7.85
C ASP A 45 8.27 -0.81 8.61
N ILE A 46 7.57 -1.77 8.02
CA ILE A 46 6.36 -2.38 8.58
C ILE A 46 6.73 -3.29 9.75
N GLU A 47 7.75 -4.14 9.59
CA GLU A 47 8.28 -4.98 10.66
C GLU A 47 8.76 -4.13 11.85
N LYS A 48 9.47 -3.02 11.61
CA LYS A 48 9.93 -2.13 12.68
C LYS A 48 8.79 -1.48 13.48
N LYS A 49 7.65 -1.20 12.83
CA LYS A 49 6.50 -0.51 13.45
C LYS A 49 5.43 -1.45 14.02
N ALA A 50 5.37 -2.69 13.55
CA ALA A 50 4.34 -3.66 13.90
C ALA A 50 4.90 -4.98 14.50
N GLY A 51 6.20 -5.22 14.42
CA GLY A 51 6.85 -6.47 14.82
C GLY A 51 6.81 -6.78 16.31
N GLU A 52 6.60 -5.78 17.17
CA GLU A 52 6.37 -6.00 18.60
C GLU A 52 4.97 -6.59 18.89
N LEU A 53 4.02 -6.40 17.96
CA LEU A 53 2.63 -6.83 18.12
C LEU A 53 2.31 -8.09 17.31
N PHE A 54 2.99 -8.28 16.17
CA PHE A 54 2.72 -9.38 15.24
C PHE A 54 4.02 -9.99 14.73
N ASP A 55 4.04 -11.32 14.63
CA ASP A 55 5.16 -12.01 14.03
C ASP A 55 5.30 -11.72 12.52
N ARG A 56 6.48 -12.00 11.98
CA ARG A 56 6.84 -11.78 10.58
C ARG A 56 5.90 -12.49 9.59
N VAL A 57 5.45 -13.70 9.91
CA VAL A 57 4.55 -14.48 9.04
C VAL A 57 3.17 -13.81 8.99
N THR A 58 2.66 -13.33 10.11
CA THR A 58 1.41 -12.58 10.19
C THR A 58 1.46 -11.29 9.38
N ILE A 59 2.57 -10.54 9.47
CA ILE A 59 2.79 -9.34 8.66
C ILE A 59 2.81 -9.70 7.17
N TYR A 60 3.61 -10.68 6.77
CA TYR A 60 3.72 -11.12 5.39
C TYR A 60 2.37 -11.55 4.80
N ARG A 61 1.63 -12.44 5.49
CA ARG A 61 0.31 -12.90 5.03
C ARG A 61 -0.69 -11.77 4.92
N THR A 62 -0.62 -10.79 5.82
CA THR A 62 -1.50 -9.62 5.77
C THR A 62 -1.20 -8.75 4.57
N LEU A 63 0.08 -8.47 4.31
CA LEU A 63 0.50 -7.70 3.13
C LEU A 63 0.13 -8.41 1.84
N GLN A 64 0.36 -9.73 1.75
CA GLN A 64 -0.05 -10.51 0.59
C GLN A 64 -1.56 -10.42 0.37
N THR A 65 -2.34 -10.58 1.43
CA THR A 65 -3.80 -10.44 1.36
C THR A 65 -4.22 -9.05 0.87
N PHE A 66 -3.55 -7.99 1.31
CA PHE A 66 -3.86 -6.63 0.86
C PHE A 66 -3.49 -6.41 -0.60
N VAL A 67 -2.40 -7.00 -1.08
CA VAL A 67 -2.01 -6.97 -2.50
C VAL A 67 -3.05 -7.72 -3.34
N ASP A 68 -3.42 -8.93 -2.93
CA ASP A 68 -4.36 -9.78 -3.65
C ASP A 68 -5.75 -9.13 -3.77
N ARG A 69 -6.16 -8.34 -2.76
CA ARG A 69 -7.42 -7.59 -2.73
C ARG A 69 -7.31 -6.17 -3.31
N GLY A 70 -6.18 -5.80 -3.90
CA GLY A 70 -5.99 -4.46 -4.47
C GLY A 70 -5.99 -3.31 -3.46
N LEU A 71 -5.92 -3.58 -2.15
CA LEU A 71 -5.87 -2.53 -1.13
C LEU A 71 -4.52 -1.81 -1.14
N ILE A 72 -3.44 -2.54 -1.47
CA ILE A 72 -2.10 -2.00 -1.68
C ILE A 72 -1.50 -2.59 -2.97
N HIS A 73 -0.50 -1.93 -3.53
CA HIS A 73 0.31 -2.46 -4.63
C HIS A 73 1.80 -2.47 -4.27
N THR A 74 2.57 -3.29 -4.97
CA THR A 74 4.02 -3.36 -4.83
C THR A 74 4.72 -2.42 -5.79
N ILE A 75 5.81 -1.82 -5.32
CA ILE A 75 6.65 -0.90 -6.08
C ILE A 75 8.07 -1.45 -6.03
N PRO A 76 8.59 -1.98 -7.15
CA PRO A 76 10.00 -2.29 -7.27
C PRO A 76 10.82 -1.01 -7.14
N SER A 77 11.91 -1.07 -6.36
CA SER A 77 12.81 0.05 -6.16
C SER A 77 14.22 -0.31 -6.61
N ALA A 78 15.04 0.72 -6.88
CA ALA A 78 16.39 0.59 -7.40
C ALA A 78 17.35 -0.19 -6.48
N ASP A 79 17.04 -0.25 -5.19
CA ASP A 79 17.75 -1.03 -4.17
C ASP A 79 17.33 -2.51 -4.12
N ASN A 80 16.60 -3.00 -5.12
CA ASN A 80 15.99 -4.34 -5.17
C ASN A 80 15.01 -4.64 -4.01
N ALA A 81 14.65 -3.64 -3.22
CA ALA A 81 13.65 -3.80 -2.16
C ALA A 81 12.24 -3.60 -2.73
N ILE A 82 11.29 -4.36 -2.18
CA ILE A 82 9.86 -4.18 -2.45
C ILE A 82 9.31 -3.16 -1.46
N ARG A 83 8.71 -2.10 -2.00
CA ARG A 83 7.91 -1.13 -1.25
C ARG A 83 6.42 -1.36 -1.54
N TYR A 84 5.58 -0.98 -0.60
CA TYR A 84 4.13 -1.13 -0.66
C TYR A 84 3.48 0.25 -0.55
N ALA A 85 2.45 0.52 -1.33
CA ALA A 85 1.67 1.76 -1.24
C ALA A 85 0.18 1.49 -1.30
N LEU A 86 -0.61 2.35 -0.65
CA LEU A 86 -2.07 2.27 -0.68
C LEU A 86 -2.58 2.56 -2.10
N CYS A 87 -3.53 1.76 -2.57
CA CYS A 87 -4.27 2.08 -3.79
C CYS A 87 -5.34 3.14 -3.48
N LYS A 88 -5.42 4.20 -4.28
CA LYS A 88 -6.42 5.27 -4.09
C LYS A 88 -7.73 5.02 -4.82
N ASP A 89 -7.71 4.24 -5.89
CA ASP A 89 -8.88 3.94 -6.72
C ASP A 89 -9.47 2.56 -6.38
N GLU A 90 -10.71 2.32 -6.85
CA GLU A 90 -11.47 1.08 -6.69
C GLU A 90 -10.79 -0.09 -7.42
N CYS A 91 -9.75 -0.62 -6.80
CA CYS A 91 -9.01 -1.77 -7.29
C CYS A 91 -9.83 -3.02 -6.98
N SER A 92 -10.64 -3.48 -7.92
CA SER A 92 -11.30 -4.79 -7.80
C SER A 92 -10.34 -5.93 -8.14
N ASP A 93 -10.57 -7.10 -7.53
CA ASP A 93 -9.83 -8.35 -7.70
C ASP A 93 -9.37 -8.59 -9.16
N GLY A 94 -8.06 -8.76 -9.37
CA GLY A 94 -7.49 -9.32 -10.61
C GLY A 94 -7.08 -8.32 -11.70
N HIS A 95 -7.36 -7.02 -11.55
CA HIS A 95 -6.98 -5.99 -12.53
C HIS A 95 -6.07 -4.91 -11.93
N HIS A 96 -4.90 -5.32 -11.42
CA HIS A 96 -3.92 -4.40 -10.82
C HIS A 96 -2.90 -3.87 -11.83
N ARG A 97 -3.37 -3.18 -12.88
CA ARG A 97 -2.50 -2.39 -13.77
C ARG A 97 -2.82 -0.92 -13.60
N HIS A 98 -2.31 -0.33 -12.53
CA HIS A 98 -2.22 1.12 -12.48
C HIS A 98 -0.96 1.54 -13.23
N GLU A 99 -1.16 2.21 -14.36
CA GLU A 99 -0.11 2.92 -15.05
C GLU A 99 0.05 4.31 -14.40
N HIS A 100 0.38 4.35 -13.11
CA HIS A 100 0.75 5.60 -12.44
C HIS A 100 2.26 5.69 -12.24
N ILE A 101 2.76 6.92 -12.13
CA ILE A 101 4.18 7.20 -12.06
C ILE A 101 4.62 7.16 -10.60
N HIS A 102 5.72 6.47 -10.32
CA HIS A 102 6.37 6.49 -9.01
C HIS A 102 7.49 7.52 -8.99
N PHE A 103 7.44 8.46 -8.05
CA PHE A 103 8.50 9.44 -7.80
C PHE A 103 9.33 8.99 -6.60
N VAL A 104 10.66 9.01 -6.74
CA VAL A 104 11.58 8.75 -5.63
C VAL A 104 12.30 10.05 -5.28
N CYS A 105 12.16 10.51 -4.04
CA CYS A 105 12.88 11.67 -3.56
C CYS A 105 14.36 11.33 -3.36
N THR A 106 15.26 12.04 -4.04
CA THR A 106 16.71 11.81 -3.92
C THR A 106 17.30 12.31 -2.60
N GLN A 107 16.57 13.11 -1.84
CA GLN A 107 17.02 13.64 -0.55
C GLN A 107 16.61 12.76 0.64
N CYS A 108 15.40 12.18 0.61
CA CYS A 108 14.86 11.38 1.71
C CYS A 108 14.51 9.93 1.34
N GLU A 109 14.75 9.54 0.09
CA GLU A 109 14.57 8.18 -0.46
C GLU A 109 13.13 7.63 -0.38
N GLN A 110 12.16 8.49 -0.08
CA GLN A 110 10.75 8.11 -0.06
C GLN A 110 10.18 8.01 -1.48
N THR A 111 9.37 6.97 -1.68
CA THR A 111 8.64 6.73 -2.92
C THR A 111 7.20 7.20 -2.78
N PHE A 112 6.72 7.96 -3.75
CA PHE A 112 5.38 8.52 -3.81
C PHE A 112 4.69 8.11 -5.12
N CYS A 113 3.39 7.84 -5.05
CA CYS A 113 2.57 7.59 -6.23
C CYS A 113 2.02 8.93 -6.75
N LEU A 114 2.20 9.19 -8.04
CA LEU A 114 1.64 10.34 -8.74
C LEU A 114 0.44 9.85 -9.57
N ASP A 115 -0.74 9.94 -8.97
CA ASP A 115 -1.98 9.37 -9.53
C ASP A 115 -2.62 10.27 -10.60
N GLU A 116 -2.25 11.55 -10.65
CA GLU A 116 -2.88 12.56 -11.54
C GLU A 116 -2.16 12.75 -12.89
N VAL A 117 -1.11 11.97 -13.18
CA VAL A 117 -0.35 12.13 -14.43
C VAL A 117 -0.88 11.19 -15.49
N VAL A 118 -1.54 11.74 -16.51
CA VAL A 118 -1.95 11.00 -17.71
C VAL A 118 -0.68 10.51 -18.42
N THR A 119 -0.45 9.19 -18.39
CA THR A 119 0.60 8.57 -19.20
C THR A 119 0.22 8.64 -20.68
N PRO A 120 1.15 8.99 -21.58
CA PRO A 120 0.85 9.05 -23.00
C PRO A 120 0.59 7.62 -23.53
N VAL A 121 -0.46 7.46 -24.33
CA VAL A 121 -0.76 6.18 -24.99
C VAL A 121 0.36 5.88 -26.00
N ILE A 122 1.22 4.91 -25.68
CA ILE A 122 2.28 4.45 -26.58
C ILE A 122 1.69 3.44 -27.55
N ARG A 123 1.55 3.82 -28.83
CA ARG A 123 1.20 2.87 -29.89
C ARG A 123 2.47 2.18 -30.39
N LEU A 124 2.69 0.95 -29.96
CA LEU A 124 3.78 0.13 -30.49
C LEU A 124 3.45 -0.31 -31.94
N PRO A 125 4.42 -0.26 -32.86
CA PRO A 125 4.26 -0.83 -34.19
C PRO A 125 4.18 -2.36 -34.13
N LYS A 126 3.60 -2.98 -35.17
CA LYS A 126 3.55 -4.45 -35.27
C LYS A 126 4.98 -5.03 -35.18
N GLY A 127 5.18 -5.98 -34.27
CA GLY A 127 6.43 -6.73 -34.13
C GLY A 127 7.34 -6.25 -32.98
N TYR A 128 6.86 -5.37 -32.11
CA TYR A 128 7.46 -5.02 -30.82
C TYR A 128 6.56 -5.47 -29.67
#